data_AF-A0A9Q8LBD5-F1
#
_entry.id   AF-A0A9Q8LBD5-F1
#
_cell.length_a   1.000
_cell.length_b   1.000
_cell.length_c   1.000
_cell.angle_alpha   90.00
_cell.angle_beta   90.00
_cell.angle_gamma   90.00
#
_symmetry.space_group_name_H-M   'P 1'
#
loop_
_entity.id
_entity.type
_entity.pdbx_description
1 polymer ?
#
loop_
_entity_poly.entity_id
_entity_poly.type
_entity_poly.pdbx_seq_one_letter_code
_entity_poly.pdbx_strand_id
1 'polypeptide(L)'
;MAPSSKAVTMTVASGTISKLDTKQTLKASTALLRKIQTDEASSKETSKANLLEDADGDEPEDETPVWMVLTTKKHIADKKRLKPGKIVLPHPYLDAEQENLKICLITADPQRKYKDLISEPGFPLELGKRIGRVIGMEKLKSKYKSYESKRQLLGEYDVFLADDRVITYLPTVLGKTFYKSGTKRPIPITLEGKRQTVDEQGNKRRRLAEGGSKVTKDEVKPKDAAHEITRTLGCTLVHLAPSTTTAVKVGIASQTPEQIQANVEAVMDAMVERYVPQKWKNIRAVHIKGPDTAALPIYLTDELWADEQDVLEEAPKANVGKKRKRGALTEASENEVLEVPGPDGKMRTLEKPASKKKSLELDVAPKKKRKSEEVDEEAEAKVAEKAEKKARKEALKAQKDSLREDVATESPKSKRKATADPPAPAKKAGKKAKTKA
;
A
#
# COMPACT_ATOMS: atom_id res chain seq x y z
N MET A 1 -39.90 35.62 -14.24
CA MET A 1 -38.92 36.46 -13.52
C MET A 1 -38.04 35.52 -12.69
N ALA A 2 -36.83 35.23 -13.16
CA ALA A 2 -35.86 34.43 -12.43
C ALA A 2 -35.22 35.28 -11.31
N PRO A 3 -35.04 34.75 -10.09
CA PRO A 3 -34.34 35.51 -9.04
C PRO A 3 -32.86 35.65 -9.41
N SER A 4 -32.46 36.91 -9.49
CA SER A 4 -31.11 37.41 -9.76
C SER A 4 -30.06 36.74 -8.86
N SER A 5 -29.06 36.14 -9.51
CA SER A 5 -27.77 35.80 -8.93
C SER A 5 -27.07 37.08 -8.47
N LYS A 6 -26.92 37.23 -7.16
CA LYS A 6 -26.13 38.31 -6.53
C LYS A 6 -24.98 37.72 -5.73
N ALA A 7 -23.82 38.37 -5.93
CA ALA A 7 -22.52 38.26 -5.24
C ALA A 7 -21.75 36.97 -5.55
N VAL A 8 -20.82 36.96 -6.52
CA VAL A 8 -19.49 37.60 -6.48
C VAL A 8 -18.84 37.35 -5.13
N THR A 9 -18.01 36.31 -5.11
CA THR A 9 -17.10 35.94 -4.04
C THR A 9 -16.27 37.15 -3.62
N MET A 10 -16.69 37.79 -2.53
CA MET A 10 -15.85 38.76 -1.85
C MET A 10 -14.66 38.01 -1.27
N THR A 11 -13.47 38.47 -1.64
CA THR A 11 -12.20 38.04 -1.07
C THR A 11 -12.25 38.21 0.44
N VAL A 12 -12.25 37.10 1.17
CA VAL A 12 -11.99 37.11 2.60
C VAL A 12 -10.55 37.57 2.77
N ALA A 13 -10.38 38.65 3.52
CA ALA A 13 -9.08 39.24 3.83
C ALA A 13 -8.07 38.15 4.23
N SER A 14 -6.87 38.26 3.67
CA SER A 14 -5.69 37.45 4.00
C SER A 14 -5.41 37.49 5.52
N GLY A 15 -6.07 36.60 6.25
CA GLY A 15 -5.96 36.44 7.69
C GLY A 15 -5.22 35.14 7.97
N THR A 16 -3.99 35.27 8.46
CA THR A 16 -3.18 34.24 9.13
C THR A 16 -3.26 32.82 8.56
N ILE A 17 -2.14 32.37 7.96
CA ILE A 17 -1.85 30.99 7.54
C ILE A 17 -2.43 30.00 8.57
N SER A 18 -3.55 29.38 8.20
CA SER A 18 -4.61 28.98 9.13
C SER A 18 -4.19 27.86 10.07
N LYS A 19 -4.31 28.09 11.39
CA LYS A 19 -4.30 27.03 12.39
C LYS A 19 -5.67 26.33 12.37
N LEU A 20 -5.69 25.02 12.58
CA LEU A 20 -6.94 24.24 12.67
C LEU A 20 -7.82 24.79 13.83
N ASP A 21 -9.13 24.91 13.63
CA ASP A 21 -10.02 25.36 14.72
C ASP A 21 -10.25 24.24 15.75
N THR A 22 -9.72 24.46 16.94
CA THR A 22 -9.88 23.61 18.13
C THR A 22 -11.36 23.31 18.43
N LYS A 23 -12.24 24.32 18.33
CA LYS A 23 -13.66 24.18 18.71
C LYS A 23 -14.42 23.32 17.71
N GLN A 24 -14.20 23.55 16.42
CA GLN A 24 -14.79 22.74 15.36
C GLN A 24 -14.33 21.28 15.45
N THR A 25 -13.05 21.05 15.77
CA THR A 25 -12.49 19.70 15.95
C THR A 25 -13.11 18.96 17.13
N LEU A 26 -13.33 19.65 18.26
CA LEU A 26 -14.04 19.09 19.42
C LEU A 26 -15.50 18.76 19.08
N LYS A 27 -16.19 19.67 18.39
CA LYS A 27 -17.58 19.42 17.95
C LYS A 27 -17.67 18.22 16.99
N ALA A 28 -16.73 18.10 16.06
CA ALA A 28 -16.68 16.98 15.13
C ALA A 28 -16.38 15.65 15.83
N SER A 29 -15.39 15.61 16.74
CA SER A 29 -15.03 14.39 17.48
C SER A 29 -16.16 13.92 18.40
N THR A 30 -16.80 14.84 19.14
CA THR A 30 -17.97 14.50 19.98
C THR A 30 -19.15 13.96 19.17
N ALA A 31 -19.47 14.58 18.04
CA ALA A 31 -20.53 14.10 17.15
C ALA A 31 -20.22 12.71 16.57
N LEU A 32 -18.96 12.47 16.19
CA LEU A 32 -18.51 11.20 15.63
C LEU A 32 -18.55 10.08 16.67
N LEU A 33 -18.03 10.29 17.87
CA LEU A 33 -18.07 9.28 18.94
C LEU A 33 -19.50 8.91 19.34
N ARG A 34 -20.39 9.90 19.46
CA ARG A 34 -21.83 9.64 19.70
C ARG A 34 -22.45 8.80 18.60
N LYS A 35 -22.09 9.07 17.34
CA LYS A 35 -22.61 8.32 16.20
C LYS A 35 -22.10 6.89 16.19
N ILE A 36 -20.81 6.67 16.45
CA ILE A 36 -20.23 5.33 16.60
C ILE A 36 -20.93 4.54 17.71
N GLN A 37 -21.12 5.13 18.89
CA GLN A 37 -21.83 4.48 19.99
C GLN A 37 -23.28 4.13 19.65
N THR A 38 -23.97 5.02 18.91
CA THR A 38 -25.34 4.77 18.44
C THR A 38 -25.38 3.65 17.41
N ASP A 39 -24.42 3.64 16.49
CA ASP A 39 -24.33 2.64 15.42
C ASP A 39 -23.96 1.25 15.99
N GLU A 40 -23.05 1.18 16.96
CA GLU A 40 -22.73 -0.05 17.71
C GLU A 40 -23.93 -0.58 18.51
N ALA A 41 -24.72 0.29 19.14
CA ALA A 41 -25.97 -0.10 19.80
C ALA A 41 -27.01 -0.66 18.81
N SER A 42 -27.16 -0.03 17.64
CA SER A 42 -28.06 -0.49 16.58
C SER A 42 -27.60 -1.79 15.92
N SER A 43 -26.28 -2.00 15.82
CA SER A 43 -25.68 -3.22 15.28
C SER A 43 -25.93 -4.42 16.22
N LYS A 44 -25.86 -4.20 17.54
CA LYS A 44 -26.22 -5.23 18.53
C LYS A 44 -27.69 -5.67 18.44
N GLU A 45 -28.61 -4.78 18.10
CA GLU A 45 -30.02 -5.14 17.90
C GLU A 45 -30.28 -5.91 16.59
N THR A 46 -29.51 -5.62 15.53
CA THR A 46 -29.65 -6.27 14.21
C THR A 46 -28.85 -7.57 14.07
N SER A 47 -27.84 -7.80 14.91
CA SER A 47 -26.96 -8.99 14.91
C SER A 47 -27.66 -10.35 15.07
N LYS A 48 -28.93 -10.40 15.52
CA LYS A 48 -29.73 -11.64 15.50
C LYS A 48 -30.01 -12.18 14.09
N ALA A 49 -29.77 -11.40 13.03
CA ALA A 49 -30.00 -11.79 11.65
C ALA A 49 -28.74 -12.28 10.88
N ASN A 50 -27.52 -12.02 11.38
CA ASN A 50 -26.26 -12.29 10.66
C ASN A 50 -25.37 -13.37 11.34
N LEU A 51 -25.97 -14.46 11.83
CA LEU A 51 -25.26 -15.57 12.50
C LEU A 51 -24.27 -16.35 11.58
N LEU A 52 -24.16 -15.98 10.30
CA LEU A 52 -23.23 -16.58 9.35
C LEU A 52 -21.92 -15.79 9.19
N GLU A 53 -21.83 -14.56 9.69
CA GLU A 53 -20.57 -13.78 9.65
C GLU A 53 -19.61 -14.12 10.82
N ASP A 54 -20.13 -14.65 11.94
CA ASP A 54 -19.32 -15.06 13.09
C ASP A 54 -18.58 -16.41 12.91
N ALA A 55 -18.94 -17.21 11.89
CA ALA A 55 -18.32 -18.52 11.67
C ALA A 55 -17.01 -18.48 10.87
N ASP A 56 -16.73 -17.37 10.17
CA ASP A 56 -15.50 -17.13 9.38
C ASP A 56 -14.72 -15.88 9.85
N GLY A 57 -15.15 -15.25 10.95
CA GLY A 57 -14.64 -13.98 11.43
C GLY A 57 -14.39 -13.97 12.94
N ASP A 58 -13.42 -14.73 13.42
CA ASP A 58 -12.67 -14.35 14.62
C ASP A 58 -11.88 -13.05 14.31
N GLU A 59 -12.58 -11.93 14.11
CA GLU A 59 -11.97 -10.63 14.36
C GLU A 59 -11.99 -10.48 15.88
N PRO A 60 -10.82 -10.32 16.55
CA PRO A 60 -10.83 -9.80 17.91
C PRO A 60 -11.64 -8.50 17.87
N GLU A 61 -12.36 -8.18 18.94
CA GLU A 61 -13.09 -6.92 19.11
C GLU A 61 -12.12 -5.73 18.97
N ASP A 62 -11.71 -5.43 17.73
CA ASP A 62 -10.75 -4.41 17.38
C ASP A 62 -11.51 -3.11 17.60
N GLU A 63 -11.23 -2.44 18.71
CA GLU A 63 -11.84 -1.16 19.08
C GLU A 63 -11.92 -0.24 17.86
N THR A 64 -13.13 0.27 17.61
CA THR A 64 -13.46 0.91 16.33
C THR A 64 -12.51 2.08 16.06
N PRO A 65 -11.67 2.01 15.00
CA PRO A 65 -10.65 3.01 14.75
C PRO A 65 -11.24 4.30 14.18
N VAL A 66 -10.65 5.43 14.57
CA VAL A 66 -10.99 6.76 14.05
C VAL A 66 -9.87 7.25 13.15
N TRP A 67 -10.21 7.65 11.91
CA TRP A 67 -9.28 8.19 10.93
C TRP A 67 -9.49 9.68 10.69
N MET A 68 -8.40 10.38 10.43
CA MET A 68 -8.38 11.70 9.81
C MET A 68 -8.05 11.55 8.33
N VAL A 69 -8.87 12.14 7.46
CA VAL A 69 -8.69 12.18 6.01
C VAL A 69 -8.24 13.57 5.61
N LEU A 70 -6.99 13.67 5.15
CA LEU A 70 -6.41 14.88 4.58
C LEU A 70 -6.54 14.83 3.06
N THR A 71 -7.09 15.90 2.48
CA THR A 71 -7.16 16.11 1.04
C THR A 71 -6.30 17.31 0.66
N THR A 72 -5.35 17.11 -0.24
CA THR A 72 -4.52 18.17 -0.82
C THR A 72 -5.09 18.67 -2.16
N LYS A 73 -4.67 19.87 -2.58
CA LYS A 73 -5.04 20.46 -3.87
C LYS A 73 -4.27 19.78 -5.02
N LYS A 74 -2.95 19.67 -4.87
CA LYS A 74 -2.02 19.02 -5.81
C LYS A 74 -1.62 17.63 -5.33
N HIS A 75 -1.34 16.74 -6.28
CA HIS A 75 -0.84 15.39 -6.00
C HIS A 75 0.55 15.40 -5.37
N ILE A 76 0.79 14.51 -4.41
CA ILE A 76 2.12 14.33 -3.81
C ILE A 76 2.93 13.37 -4.69
N ALA A 77 3.77 13.92 -5.56
CA ALA A 77 4.58 13.13 -6.52
C ALA A 77 5.98 12.74 -6.01
N ASP A 78 6.45 13.34 -4.91
CA ASP A 78 7.80 13.13 -4.39
C ASP A 78 8.00 11.70 -3.85
N LYS A 79 8.80 10.89 -4.54
CA LYS A 79 9.12 9.50 -4.13
C LYS A 79 9.71 9.38 -2.72
N LYS A 80 10.45 10.40 -2.26
CA LYS A 80 11.01 10.43 -0.89
C LYS A 80 9.93 10.59 0.17
N ARG A 81 8.85 11.32 -0.14
CA ARG A 81 7.71 11.55 0.75
C ARG A 81 6.71 10.38 0.75
N LEU A 82 6.69 9.59 -0.32
CA LEU A 82 5.91 8.35 -0.41
C LEU A 82 6.43 7.22 0.48
N LYS A 83 7.62 7.36 1.07
CA LYS A 83 8.10 6.40 2.06
C LYS A 83 7.18 6.45 3.29
N PRO A 84 6.68 5.31 3.78
CA PRO A 84 5.88 5.28 5.00
C PRO A 84 6.67 5.88 6.15
N GLY A 85 6.03 6.73 6.93
CA GLY A 85 6.62 7.38 8.08
C GLY A 85 5.75 7.22 9.32
N LYS A 86 6.18 7.82 10.42
CA LYS A 86 5.45 7.79 11.69
C LYS A 86 5.32 9.20 12.27
N ILE A 87 4.24 9.42 13.01
CA ILE A 87 3.99 10.67 13.75
C ILE A 87 3.74 10.30 15.21
N VAL A 88 4.40 10.98 16.14
CA VAL A 88 4.20 10.77 17.59
C VAL A 88 2.86 11.39 17.99
N LEU A 89 2.02 10.62 18.68
CA LEU A 89 0.77 11.14 19.24
C LEU A 89 0.97 11.62 20.69
N PRO A 90 0.29 12.71 21.11
CA PRO A 90 0.17 13.08 22.52
C PRO A 90 -0.54 12.02 23.37
N HIS A 91 -1.62 11.43 22.84
CA HIS A 91 -2.38 10.37 23.50
C HIS A 91 -2.35 9.10 22.65
N PRO A 92 -1.40 8.18 22.90
CA PRO A 92 -1.37 6.87 22.24
C PRO A 92 -2.68 6.10 22.39
N TYR A 93 -3.07 5.36 21.35
CA TYR A 93 -4.12 4.34 21.44
C TYR A 93 -3.55 2.92 21.56
N LEU A 94 -2.24 2.77 21.43
CA LEU A 94 -1.53 1.54 21.73
C LEU A 94 -0.71 1.80 22.99
N ASP A 95 -1.27 1.43 24.14
CA ASP A 95 -0.57 1.68 25.39
C ASP A 95 0.53 0.65 25.61
N ALA A 96 1.72 1.18 25.88
CA ALA A 96 2.88 0.40 26.27
C ALA A 96 2.73 -0.26 27.65
N GLU A 97 1.56 -0.18 28.29
CA GLU A 97 1.25 -0.74 29.60
C GLU A 97 0.29 -1.93 29.52
N GLN A 98 -0.43 -2.11 28.40
CA GLN A 98 -1.33 -3.25 28.21
C GLN A 98 -0.53 -4.55 28.01
N GLU A 99 -0.75 -5.54 28.87
CA GLU A 99 0.04 -6.78 28.92
C GLU A 99 -0.20 -7.73 27.72
N ASN A 100 -1.29 -7.53 26.97
CA ASN A 100 -1.76 -8.47 25.95
C ASN A 100 -1.19 -8.22 24.54
N LEU A 101 -0.48 -7.10 24.32
CA LEU A 101 -0.01 -6.72 22.98
C LEU A 101 1.17 -7.57 22.52
N LYS A 102 0.97 -8.35 21.45
CA LYS A 102 2.03 -9.14 20.83
C LYS A 102 2.68 -8.37 19.68
N ILE A 103 3.98 -8.10 19.81
CA ILE A 103 4.76 -7.31 18.85
C ILE A 103 5.64 -8.24 17.99
N CYS A 104 5.57 -8.06 16.67
CA CYS A 104 6.49 -8.69 15.71
C CYS A 104 7.49 -7.66 15.18
N LEU A 105 8.79 -7.93 15.34
CA LEU A 105 9.86 -7.06 14.86
C LEU A 105 10.48 -7.62 13.56
N ILE A 106 10.44 -6.85 12.49
CA ILE A 106 11.03 -7.19 11.19
C ILE A 106 12.33 -6.40 11.01
N THR A 107 13.46 -7.11 10.96
CA THR A 107 14.78 -6.49 10.91
C THR A 107 15.49 -6.77 9.59
N ALA A 108 16.50 -5.96 9.29
CA ALA A 108 17.50 -6.35 8.31
C ALA A 108 18.30 -7.55 8.82
N ASP A 109 18.89 -8.32 7.91
CA ASP A 109 19.81 -9.40 8.24
C ASP A 109 21.18 -8.81 8.63
N PRO A 110 21.90 -9.38 9.63
CA PRO A 110 21.64 -10.63 10.35
C PRO A 110 20.67 -10.49 11.54
N GLN A 111 19.67 -11.38 11.60
CA GLN A 111 18.66 -11.44 12.67
C GLN A 111 19.24 -11.71 14.07
N ARG A 112 20.35 -12.45 14.19
CA ARG A 112 20.95 -12.83 15.50
C ARG A 112 21.30 -11.59 16.33
N LYS A 113 21.94 -10.60 15.71
CA LYS A 113 22.30 -9.32 16.32
C LYS A 113 21.12 -8.70 17.09
N TYR A 114 19.94 -8.67 16.48
CA TYR A 114 18.76 -8.05 17.11
C TYR A 114 18.12 -8.91 18.19
N LYS A 115 18.27 -10.24 18.12
CA LYS A 115 17.82 -11.14 19.20
C LYS A 115 18.72 -11.01 20.42
N ASP A 116 20.02 -10.93 20.20
CA ASP A 116 21.00 -10.78 21.26
C ASP A 116 20.76 -9.44 21.97
N LEU A 117 20.53 -8.35 21.21
CA LEU A 117 20.16 -7.03 21.76
C LEU A 117 18.91 -7.02 22.65
N ILE A 118 17.91 -7.86 22.37
CA ILE A 118 16.70 -7.97 23.19
C ILE A 118 16.94 -8.85 24.43
N SER A 119 17.88 -9.78 24.34
CA SER A 119 18.23 -10.70 25.43
C SER A 119 19.18 -10.07 26.46
N GLU A 120 19.89 -8.99 26.08
CA GLU A 120 20.77 -8.23 26.97
C GLU A 120 20.00 -7.61 28.16
N PRO A 121 20.55 -7.64 29.39
CA PRO A 121 19.89 -7.11 30.60
C PRO A 121 19.69 -5.59 30.57
N GLY A 122 20.29 -4.89 29.60
CA GLY A 122 20.06 -3.46 29.36
C GLY A 122 18.72 -3.15 28.68
N PHE A 123 17.95 -4.15 28.25
CA PHE A 123 16.64 -4.00 27.65
C PHE A 123 15.52 -4.16 28.71
N PRO A 124 14.48 -3.31 28.72
CA PRO A 124 13.37 -3.45 29.65
C PRO A 124 12.67 -4.80 29.49
N LEU A 125 12.63 -5.60 30.56
CA LEU A 125 12.08 -6.97 30.57
C LEU A 125 10.60 -7.00 30.17
N GLU A 126 9.85 -5.95 30.48
CA GLU A 126 8.45 -5.78 30.11
C GLU A 126 8.25 -5.72 28.59
N LEU A 127 9.12 -5.00 27.88
CA LEU A 127 9.11 -4.95 26.42
C LEU A 127 9.60 -6.25 25.81
N GLY A 128 10.57 -6.91 26.45
CA GLY A 128 11.13 -8.17 25.98
C GLY A 128 10.07 -9.27 25.90
N LYS A 129 9.19 -9.35 26.91
CA LYS A 129 8.06 -10.30 26.93
C LYS A 129 7.03 -10.03 25.82
N ARG A 130 6.85 -8.77 25.41
CA ARG A 130 5.89 -8.36 24.37
C ARG A 130 6.38 -8.65 22.95
N ILE A 131 7.70 -8.64 22.74
CA ILE A 131 8.29 -8.96 21.44
C ILE A 131 8.26 -10.48 21.28
N GLY A 132 7.18 -11.00 20.71
CA GLY A 132 7.03 -12.45 20.50
C GLY A 132 8.05 -12.98 19.49
N ARG A 133 8.31 -12.24 18.40
CA ARG A 133 9.23 -12.72 17.37
C ARG A 133 9.96 -11.61 16.64
N VAL A 134 11.28 -11.78 16.54
CA VAL A 134 12.13 -11.06 15.58
C VAL A 134 12.19 -11.87 14.29
N ILE A 135 12.01 -11.27 13.12
CA ILE A 135 12.06 -11.92 11.81
C ILE A 135 13.01 -11.15 10.88
N GLY A 136 13.99 -11.84 10.31
CA GLY A 136 14.87 -11.28 9.27
C GLY A 136 14.25 -11.35 7.87
N MET A 137 14.72 -10.54 6.93
CA MET A 137 14.14 -10.45 5.58
C MET A 137 14.24 -11.74 4.78
N GLU A 138 15.36 -12.46 4.90
CA GLU A 138 15.53 -13.76 4.26
C GLU A 138 14.53 -14.80 4.77
N LYS A 139 14.29 -14.81 6.10
CA LYS A 139 13.31 -15.73 6.73
C LYS A 139 11.88 -15.36 6.38
N LEU A 140 11.59 -14.06 6.27
CA LEU A 140 10.28 -13.59 5.84
C LEU A 140 9.98 -14.07 4.41
N LYS A 141 10.96 -13.97 3.50
CA LYS A 141 10.82 -14.40 2.09
C LYS A 141 10.70 -15.92 1.92
N SER A 142 11.47 -16.69 2.69
CA SER A 142 11.49 -18.16 2.58
C SER A 142 10.31 -18.82 3.31
N LYS A 143 10.07 -18.45 4.56
CA LYS A 143 9.07 -19.11 5.42
C LYS A 143 7.64 -18.63 5.18
N TYR A 144 7.46 -17.34 4.89
CA TYR A 144 6.13 -16.72 4.75
C TYR A 144 5.77 -16.44 3.29
N LYS A 145 6.03 -17.39 2.40
CA LYS A 145 5.69 -17.27 0.97
C LYS A 145 4.22 -17.58 0.72
N SER A 146 3.68 -18.61 1.39
CA SER A 146 2.28 -19.02 1.24
C SER A 146 1.32 -17.97 1.81
N TYR A 147 0.20 -17.79 1.13
CA TYR A 147 -0.85 -16.85 1.54
C TYR A 147 -1.43 -17.22 2.93
N GLU A 148 -1.54 -18.53 3.22
CA GLU A 148 -1.98 -19.06 4.51
C GLU A 148 -1.01 -18.67 5.64
N SER A 149 0.30 -18.91 5.46
CA SER A 149 1.31 -18.56 6.46
C SER A 149 1.34 -17.06 6.79
N LYS A 150 1.03 -16.21 5.81
CA LYS A 150 0.94 -14.75 6.00
C LYS A 150 -0.29 -14.35 6.79
N ARG A 151 -1.42 -15.02 6.57
CA ARG A 151 -2.66 -14.81 7.36
C ARG A 151 -2.47 -15.29 8.80
N GLN A 152 -1.82 -16.43 8.99
CA GLN A 152 -1.45 -16.91 10.33
C GLN A 152 -0.56 -15.90 11.06
N LEU A 153 0.46 -15.36 10.37
CA LEU A 153 1.31 -14.31 10.96
C LEU A 153 0.50 -13.06 11.35
N LEU A 154 -0.46 -12.64 10.51
CA LEU A 154 -1.31 -11.49 10.79
C LEU A 154 -2.26 -11.74 11.97
N GLY A 155 -2.77 -12.96 12.14
CA GLY A 155 -3.64 -13.33 13.27
C GLY A 155 -2.88 -13.53 14.59
N GLU A 156 -1.59 -13.88 14.54
CA GLU A 156 -0.78 -14.15 15.73
C GLU A 156 -0.31 -12.86 16.45
N TYR A 157 -0.12 -11.76 15.72
CA TYR A 157 0.45 -10.50 16.24
C TYR A 157 -0.45 -9.29 15.97
N ASP A 158 -0.47 -8.36 16.93
CA ASP A 158 -1.29 -7.14 16.83
C ASP A 158 -0.54 -6.01 16.13
N VAL A 159 0.75 -5.86 16.46
CA VAL A 159 1.59 -4.76 15.97
C VAL A 159 2.82 -5.30 15.26
N PHE A 160 3.06 -4.77 14.06
CA PHE A 160 4.27 -5.04 13.29
C PHE A 160 5.18 -3.82 13.30
N LEU A 161 6.42 -4.00 13.74
CA LEU A 161 7.48 -2.99 13.66
C LEU A 161 8.50 -3.44 12.62
N ALA A 162 8.98 -2.54 11.78
CA ALA A 162 9.95 -2.87 10.73
C ALA A 162 11.07 -1.84 10.62
N ASP A 163 12.31 -2.30 10.44
CA ASP A 163 13.44 -1.39 10.22
C ASP A 163 13.20 -0.50 8.98
N ASP A 164 13.58 0.76 9.07
CA ASP A 164 13.40 1.77 8.02
C ASP A 164 14.10 1.39 6.69
N ARG A 165 15.10 0.50 6.74
CA ARG A 165 15.75 -0.06 5.55
C ARG A 165 14.92 -1.13 4.85
N VAL A 166 14.10 -1.87 5.59
CA VAL A 166 13.36 -3.02 5.06
C VAL A 166 11.94 -2.66 4.63
N ILE A 167 11.38 -1.58 5.19
CA ILE A 167 9.99 -1.13 4.97
C ILE A 167 9.59 -1.02 3.49
N THR A 168 10.49 -0.59 2.60
CA THR A 168 10.23 -0.43 1.16
C THR A 168 10.10 -1.77 0.43
N TYR A 169 10.69 -2.84 0.98
CA TYR A 169 10.63 -4.18 0.40
C TYR A 169 9.43 -4.98 0.92
N LEU A 170 8.89 -4.64 2.09
CA LEU A 170 7.78 -5.37 2.72
C LEU A 170 6.52 -5.50 1.86
N PRO A 171 6.08 -4.47 1.09
CA PRO A 171 4.94 -4.62 0.19
C PRO A 171 5.11 -5.75 -0.84
N THR A 172 6.35 -6.00 -1.29
CA THR A 172 6.64 -7.09 -2.25
C THR A 172 6.65 -8.46 -1.59
N VAL A 173 7.10 -8.55 -0.32
CA VAL A 173 7.24 -9.82 0.40
C VAL A 173 5.92 -10.23 1.05
N LEU A 174 5.32 -9.35 1.85
CA LEU A 174 4.06 -9.60 2.54
C LEU A 174 2.89 -9.57 1.54
N GLY A 175 2.93 -8.69 0.54
CA GLY A 175 1.91 -8.63 -0.50
C GLY A 175 0.55 -8.16 0.01
N LYS A 176 -0.50 -8.54 -0.72
CA LYS A 176 -1.86 -8.03 -0.52
C LYS A 176 -2.50 -8.46 0.81
N THR A 177 -2.06 -9.56 1.43
CA THR A 177 -2.59 -9.98 2.75
C THR A 177 -2.45 -8.87 3.79
N PHE A 178 -1.27 -8.26 3.86
CA PHE A 178 -0.97 -7.21 4.84
C PHE A 178 -1.40 -5.82 4.36
N TYR A 179 -1.23 -5.51 3.06
CA TYR A 179 -1.39 -4.14 2.57
C TYR A 179 -2.77 -3.82 1.96
N LYS A 180 -3.61 -4.81 1.62
CA LYS A 180 -4.93 -4.54 1.00
C LYS A 180 -6.03 -4.25 2.03
N SER A 181 -6.12 -5.06 3.08
CA SER A 181 -7.24 -5.02 4.05
C SER A 181 -6.82 -4.67 5.48
N GLY A 182 -5.53 -4.74 5.82
CA GLY A 182 -5.09 -4.64 7.21
C GLY A 182 -4.82 -3.21 7.70
N THR A 183 -5.38 -2.89 8.87
CA THR A 183 -4.89 -1.84 9.79
C THR A 183 -3.50 -2.18 10.35
N LYS A 184 -3.18 -3.49 10.43
CA LYS A 184 -1.92 -4.07 10.97
C LYS A 184 -0.75 -4.00 9.98
N ARG A 185 -0.41 -2.79 9.52
CA ARG A 185 0.74 -2.55 8.62
C ARG A 185 2.03 -2.33 9.42
N PRO A 186 3.20 -2.75 8.91
CA PRO A 186 4.46 -2.52 9.60
C PRO A 186 4.79 -1.03 9.79
N ILE A 187 5.07 -0.63 11.03
CA ILE A 187 5.48 0.74 11.41
C ILE A 187 7.00 0.86 11.32
N PRO A 188 7.53 1.93 10.68
CA PRO A 188 8.97 2.11 10.53
C PRO A 188 9.67 2.43 11.88
N ILE A 189 10.65 1.62 12.25
CA ILE A 189 11.53 1.82 13.39
C ILE A 189 12.97 2.05 12.92
N THR A 190 13.69 2.96 13.57
CA THR A 190 15.10 3.18 13.29
C THR A 190 15.94 2.30 14.22
N LEU A 191 16.36 1.15 13.72
CA LEU A 191 17.28 0.24 14.42
C LEU A 191 18.74 0.45 14.00
N GLU A 192 19.07 1.69 13.64
CA GLU A 192 20.41 2.10 13.28
C GLU A 192 20.97 2.95 14.41
N GLY A 193 22.24 2.74 14.75
CA GLY A 193 22.90 3.63 15.70
C GLY A 193 23.03 5.04 15.13
N LYS A 194 23.29 5.99 16.03
CA LYS A 194 23.46 7.39 15.65
C LYS A 194 24.59 7.48 14.62
N ARG A 195 24.39 8.35 13.63
CA ARG A 195 25.43 8.63 12.66
C ARG A 195 26.54 9.37 13.39
N GLN A 196 27.76 8.84 13.35
CA GLN A 196 28.90 9.57 13.87
C GLN A 196 29.08 10.84 13.03
N THR A 197 28.93 11.97 13.70
CA THR A 197 29.07 13.33 13.14
C THR A 197 30.52 13.82 13.18
N VAL A 198 31.36 13.11 13.93
CA VAL A 198 32.75 13.45 14.18
C VAL A 198 33.61 12.36 13.52
N ASP A 199 34.61 12.77 12.75
CA ASP A 199 35.61 11.84 12.21
C ASP A 199 36.58 11.38 13.32
N GLU A 200 37.38 10.34 13.07
CA GLU A 200 38.38 9.80 14.02
C GLU A 200 39.38 10.85 14.55
N GLN A 201 39.48 12.00 13.88
CA GLN A 201 40.36 13.14 14.22
C GLN A 201 39.65 14.30 14.94
N GLY A 202 38.39 14.15 15.36
CA GLY A 202 37.68 15.17 16.14
C GLY A 202 37.04 16.32 15.33
N ASN A 203 37.17 16.30 14.00
CA ASN A 203 36.59 17.32 13.12
C ASN A 203 35.14 17.00 12.72
N LYS A 204 34.35 18.05 12.45
CA LYS A 204 33.00 17.92 11.88
C LYS A 204 33.08 17.27 10.50
N ARG A 205 32.37 16.16 10.33
CA ARG A 205 32.44 15.36 9.12
C ARG A 205 31.88 16.10 7.91
N ARG A 206 32.66 16.10 6.81
CA ARG A 206 32.25 16.65 5.50
C ARG A 206 31.41 15.64 4.71
N ARG A 207 30.56 16.12 3.80
CA ARG A 207 29.72 15.22 2.99
C ARG A 207 30.61 14.39 2.05
N LEU A 208 30.16 13.18 1.69
CA LEU A 208 30.89 12.34 0.73
C LEU A 208 31.09 13.04 -0.63
N ALA A 209 30.14 13.91 -1.01
CA ALA A 209 30.24 14.76 -2.21
C ALA A 209 31.37 15.80 -2.14
N GLU A 210 31.87 16.10 -0.93
CA GLU A 210 32.96 17.05 -0.65
C GLU A 210 34.28 16.32 -0.30
N GLY A 211 34.38 15.01 -0.59
CA GLY A 211 35.57 14.19 -0.32
C GLY A 211 35.66 13.60 1.10
N GLY A 212 34.56 13.58 1.86
CA GLY A 212 34.53 12.99 3.21
C GLY A 212 34.51 11.45 3.26
N SER A 213 34.77 10.88 4.44
CA SER A 213 34.71 9.44 4.73
C SER A 213 33.29 8.85 4.61
N LYS A 214 33.15 7.52 4.44
CA LYS A 214 31.85 6.82 4.44
C LYS A 214 31.21 6.90 5.83
N VAL A 215 29.87 7.02 5.90
CA VAL A 215 29.14 7.16 7.17
C VAL A 215 29.32 5.88 8.00
N THR A 216 30.13 5.93 9.05
CA THR A 216 30.10 4.97 10.15
C THR A 216 28.88 5.28 11.03
N LYS A 217 28.17 4.23 11.43
CA LYS A 217 27.05 4.31 12.37
C LYS A 217 27.49 3.61 13.64
N ASP A 218 27.16 4.20 14.78
CA ASP A 218 27.41 3.57 16.06
C ASP A 218 26.70 2.22 16.16
N GLU A 219 27.20 1.35 17.05
CA GLU A 219 26.46 0.16 17.42
C GLU A 219 25.20 0.54 18.21
N VAL A 220 24.12 -0.19 17.96
CA VAL A 220 22.82 0.08 18.59
C VAL A 220 22.89 -0.34 20.04
N LYS A 221 22.67 0.61 20.96
CA LYS A 221 22.56 0.31 22.39
C LYS A 221 21.17 -0.26 22.71
N PRO A 222 21.05 -1.27 23.60
CA PRO A 222 19.76 -1.83 24.00
C PRO A 222 18.77 -0.79 24.53
N LYS A 223 19.26 0.18 25.33
CA LYS A 223 18.42 1.26 25.89
C LYS A 223 17.83 2.17 24.82
N ASP A 224 18.64 2.53 23.81
CA ASP A 224 18.19 3.39 22.71
C ASP A 224 17.16 2.66 21.83
N ALA A 225 17.38 1.35 21.59
CA ALA A 225 16.42 0.52 20.86
C ALA A 225 15.10 0.39 21.62
N ALA A 226 15.13 0.17 22.93
CA ALA A 226 13.94 0.12 23.77
C ALA A 226 13.15 1.43 23.74
N HIS A 227 13.84 2.56 23.92
CA HIS A 227 13.22 3.88 23.86
C HIS A 227 12.57 4.13 22.49
N GLU A 228 13.23 3.74 21.40
CA GLU A 228 12.67 3.89 20.07
C GLU A 228 11.44 2.98 19.86
N ILE A 229 11.46 1.75 20.39
CA ILE A 229 10.29 0.85 20.35
C ILE A 229 9.11 1.48 21.11
N THR A 230 9.30 1.91 22.35
CA THR A 230 8.25 2.58 23.15
C THR A 230 7.71 3.80 22.44
N ARG A 231 8.61 4.62 21.87
CA ARG A 231 8.22 5.78 21.07
C ARG A 231 7.38 5.38 19.86
N THR A 232 7.73 4.30 19.16
CA THR A 232 6.95 3.83 18.00
C THR A 232 5.58 3.29 18.35
N LEU A 233 5.40 2.69 19.53
CA LEU A 233 4.09 2.27 20.00
C LEU A 233 3.17 3.49 20.20
N GLY A 234 3.71 4.58 20.72
CA GLY A 234 3.02 5.87 20.82
C GLY A 234 2.86 6.66 19.50
N CYS A 235 3.16 6.06 18.34
CA CYS A 235 3.09 6.73 17.05
C CYS A 235 1.97 6.19 16.15
N THR A 236 1.51 7.04 15.24
CA THR A 236 0.66 6.66 14.11
C THR A 236 1.47 6.43 12.85
N LEU A 237 1.06 5.44 12.07
CA LEU A 237 1.60 5.19 10.74
C LEU A 237 1.02 6.18 9.74
N VAL A 238 1.90 6.82 8.95
CA VAL A 238 1.52 7.65 7.81
C VAL A 238 2.00 6.96 6.54
N HIS A 239 1.05 6.71 5.64
CA HIS A 239 1.33 6.16 4.32
C HIS A 239 0.75 7.08 3.26
N LEU A 240 1.62 7.81 2.56
CA LEU A 240 1.21 8.61 1.42
C LEU A 240 1.09 7.72 0.18
N ALA A 241 0.06 7.95 -0.61
CA ALA A 241 -0.03 7.46 -1.97
C ALA A 241 0.16 8.64 -2.95
N PRO A 242 0.46 8.38 -4.24
CA PRO A 242 0.43 9.39 -5.31
C PRO A 242 -0.99 9.94 -5.61
N SER A 243 -1.81 10.12 -4.59
CA SER A 243 -3.17 10.67 -4.62
C SER A 243 -3.19 12.02 -3.92
N THR A 244 -4.31 12.71 -4.03
CA THR A 244 -4.60 13.93 -3.26
C THR A 244 -5.14 13.61 -1.87
N THR A 245 -5.70 12.41 -1.66
CA THR A 245 -6.31 12.01 -0.40
C THR A 245 -5.40 11.04 0.35
N THR A 246 -5.26 11.26 1.66
CA THR A 246 -4.55 10.36 2.59
C THR A 246 -5.39 10.20 3.85
N ALA A 247 -5.57 8.97 4.31
CA ALA A 247 -6.21 8.66 5.59
C ALA A 247 -5.14 8.23 6.61
N VAL A 248 -5.19 8.80 7.80
CA VAL A 248 -4.30 8.49 8.93
C VAL A 248 -5.15 8.08 10.12
N LYS A 249 -4.84 6.96 10.78
CA LYS A 249 -5.51 6.57 12.02
C LYS A 249 -5.06 7.51 13.14
N VAL A 250 -5.99 8.13 13.86
CA VAL A 250 -5.69 9.14 14.90
C VAL A 250 -6.10 8.69 16.30
N GLY A 251 -7.03 7.74 16.40
CA GLY A 251 -7.46 7.20 17.68
C GLY A 251 -8.35 5.97 17.53
N ILE A 252 -8.98 5.62 18.65
CA ILE A 252 -9.96 4.54 18.85
C ILE A 252 -11.22 5.15 19.47
N ALA A 253 -12.38 4.52 19.31
CA ALA A 253 -13.63 5.03 19.86
C ALA A 253 -13.68 5.05 21.39
N SER A 254 -12.85 4.25 22.07
CA SER A 254 -12.75 4.21 23.54
C SER A 254 -12.09 5.46 24.14
N GLN A 255 -11.40 6.28 23.33
CA GLN A 255 -10.76 7.52 23.80
C GLN A 255 -11.75 8.66 23.98
N THR A 256 -11.38 9.64 24.80
CA THR A 256 -12.21 10.84 25.00
C THR A 256 -12.16 11.75 23.76
N PRO A 257 -13.22 12.54 23.49
CA PRO A 257 -13.23 13.47 22.36
C PRO A 257 -12.09 14.50 22.43
N GLU A 258 -11.70 14.91 23.64
CA GLU A 258 -10.60 15.85 23.88
C GLU A 258 -9.23 15.24 23.52
N GLN A 259 -9.02 13.96 23.84
CA GLN A 259 -7.81 13.24 23.45
C GLN A 259 -7.70 13.09 21.92
N ILE A 260 -8.82 12.75 21.27
CA ILE A 260 -8.87 12.65 19.80
C ILE A 260 -8.60 14.02 19.17
N GLN A 261 -9.16 15.09 19.71
CA GLN A 261 -8.89 16.45 19.24
C GLN A 261 -7.39 16.79 19.30
N ALA A 262 -6.75 16.58 20.46
CA ALA A 262 -5.32 16.85 20.62
C ALA A 262 -4.45 16.01 19.67
N ASN A 263 -4.84 14.75 19.44
CA ASN A 263 -4.19 13.89 18.47
C ASN A 263 -4.37 14.38 17.03
N VAL A 264 -5.56 14.83 16.64
CA VAL A 264 -5.84 15.38 15.30
C VAL A 264 -4.97 16.61 15.02
N GLU A 265 -4.88 17.53 15.98
CA GLU A 265 -4.06 18.74 15.86
C GLU A 265 -2.58 18.40 15.71
N ALA A 266 -2.04 17.52 16.57
CA ALA A 266 -0.64 17.10 16.50
C ALA A 266 -0.32 16.36 15.19
N VAL A 267 -1.23 15.51 14.71
CA VAL A 267 -1.06 14.80 13.43
C VAL A 267 -1.10 15.79 12.27
N MET A 268 -2.03 16.75 12.28
CA MET A 268 -2.13 17.77 11.25
C MET A 268 -0.84 18.57 11.15
N ASP A 269 -0.35 19.13 12.26
CA ASP A 269 0.87 19.95 12.27
C ASP A 269 2.07 19.14 11.73
N ALA A 270 2.24 17.90 12.19
CA ALA A 270 3.31 17.03 11.71
C ALA A 270 3.14 16.62 10.23
N MET A 271 1.92 16.43 9.74
CA MET A 271 1.64 16.16 8.33
C MET A 271 2.01 17.35 7.45
N VAL A 272 1.60 18.56 7.85
CA VAL A 272 1.83 19.79 7.09
C VAL A 272 3.31 20.14 7.02
N GLU A 273 4.05 19.98 8.12
CA GLU A 273 5.47 20.33 8.16
C GLU A 273 6.34 19.35 7.37
N ARG A 274 6.09 18.04 7.48
CA ARG A 274 7.01 17.00 6.98
C ARG A 274 6.59 16.40 5.65
N TYR A 275 5.29 16.21 5.43
CA TYR A 275 4.79 15.37 4.35
C TYR A 275 4.14 16.19 3.22
N VAL A 276 3.40 17.25 3.53
CA VAL A 276 2.68 18.06 2.52
C VAL A 276 3.63 19.04 1.82
N PRO A 277 3.76 19.01 0.47
CA PRO A 277 4.51 20.04 -0.25
C PRO A 277 3.73 21.36 -0.23
N GLN A 278 4.41 22.50 -0.17
CA GLN A 278 3.81 23.84 -0.01
C GLN A 278 2.97 24.03 1.29
N LYS A 279 3.07 23.10 2.26
CA LYS A 279 2.46 23.19 3.60
C LYS A 279 0.95 23.52 3.50
N TRP A 280 0.48 24.50 4.27
CA TRP A 280 -0.92 24.93 4.34
C TRP A 280 -1.54 25.33 3.00
N LYS A 281 -0.76 25.88 2.06
CA LYS A 281 -1.28 26.31 0.75
C LYS A 281 -1.85 25.16 -0.08
N ASN A 282 -1.30 23.96 0.10
CA ASN A 282 -1.69 22.78 -0.67
C ASN A 282 -2.78 21.95 0.03
N ILE A 283 -3.28 22.39 1.18
CA ILE A 283 -4.36 21.70 1.87
C ILE A 283 -5.68 22.16 1.26
N ARG A 284 -6.57 21.21 0.98
CA ARG A 284 -7.91 21.48 0.47
C ARG A 284 -8.97 21.25 1.54
N ALA A 285 -8.89 20.10 2.21
CA ALA A 285 -9.87 19.74 3.23
C ALA A 285 -9.30 18.75 4.24
N VAL A 286 -9.80 18.82 5.47
CA VAL A 286 -9.53 17.85 6.53
C VAL A 286 -10.86 17.34 7.05
N HIS A 287 -11.02 16.02 7.10
CA HIS A 287 -12.22 15.37 7.63
C HIS A 287 -11.85 14.35 8.71
N ILE A 288 -12.75 14.09 9.66
CA ILE A 288 -12.68 12.91 10.55
C ILE A 288 -13.70 11.88 10.09
N LYS A 289 -13.34 10.60 10.09
CA LYS A 289 -14.20 9.48 9.68
C LYS A 289 -13.93 8.25 10.55
N GLY A 290 -14.98 7.55 10.98
CA GLY A 290 -14.94 6.16 11.45
C GLY A 290 -15.05 5.14 10.30
N PRO A 291 -15.21 3.84 10.58
CA PRO A 291 -15.20 2.79 9.56
C PRO A 291 -16.39 2.92 8.62
N ASP A 292 -17.60 2.89 9.20
CA ASP A 292 -18.87 2.91 8.47
C ASP A 292 -19.61 4.25 8.57
N THR A 293 -19.04 5.22 9.30
CA THR A 293 -19.63 6.54 9.49
C THR A 293 -19.36 7.50 8.33
N ALA A 294 -20.20 8.54 8.20
CA ALA A 294 -19.94 9.66 7.29
C ALA A 294 -18.72 10.50 7.74
N ALA A 295 -18.01 11.11 6.78
CA ALA A 295 -16.86 11.96 7.05
C ALA A 295 -17.32 13.38 7.47
N LEU A 296 -16.87 13.84 8.64
CA LEU A 296 -17.19 15.16 9.18
C LEU A 296 -16.09 16.17 8.83
N PRO A 297 -16.40 17.32 8.19
CA PRO A 297 -15.41 18.32 7.81
C PRO A 297 -14.94 19.13 9.02
N ILE A 298 -13.62 19.20 9.21
CA ILE A 298 -12.96 20.08 10.18
C ILE A 298 -12.47 21.36 9.51
N TYR A 299 -11.94 21.22 8.30
CA TYR A 299 -11.36 22.33 7.55
C TYR A 299 -11.69 22.17 6.07
N LEU A 300 -12.07 23.26 5.43
CA LEU A 300 -12.31 23.34 4.00
C LEU A 300 -11.76 24.68 3.49
N THR A 301 -10.95 24.65 2.44
CA THR A 301 -10.50 25.87 1.77
C THR A 301 -11.51 26.33 0.73
N ASP A 302 -11.78 27.63 0.71
CA ASP A 302 -12.58 28.25 -0.35
C ASP A 302 -11.80 28.31 -1.68
N GLU A 303 -10.49 28.53 -1.61
CA GLU A 303 -9.61 28.57 -2.78
C GLU A 303 -9.12 27.18 -3.17
N LEU A 304 -9.41 26.73 -4.39
CA LEU A 304 -9.04 25.38 -4.86
C LEU A 304 -7.71 25.31 -5.62
N TRP A 305 -7.12 26.44 -5.98
CA TRP A 305 -5.81 26.52 -6.63
C TRP A 305 -4.70 26.78 -5.59
N ALA A 306 -3.49 26.34 -5.90
CA ALA A 306 -2.31 26.58 -5.06
C ALA A 306 -1.47 27.77 -5.57
N ASP A 307 -1.45 27.96 -6.89
CA ASP A 307 -0.76 29.03 -7.59
C ASP A 307 -1.76 29.75 -8.49
N GLU A 308 -1.69 31.09 -8.59
CA GLU A 308 -2.61 31.91 -9.40
C GLU A 308 -2.55 31.58 -10.90
N GLN A 309 -1.43 30.99 -11.34
CA GLN A 309 -1.20 30.53 -12.72
C GLN A 309 -2.02 29.29 -13.10
N ASP A 310 -2.58 28.57 -12.12
CA ASP A 310 -3.45 27.41 -12.36
C ASP A 310 -4.92 27.84 -12.66
N VAL A 311 -5.22 29.15 -12.57
CA VAL A 311 -6.54 29.71 -12.89
C VAL A 311 -6.50 30.23 -14.33
N LEU A 312 -7.16 29.54 -15.25
CA LEU A 312 -7.41 30.11 -16.58
C LEU A 312 -8.53 31.15 -16.46
N GLU A 313 -8.22 32.42 -16.76
CA GLU A 313 -9.19 33.52 -16.79
C GLU A 313 -10.27 33.34 -17.86
N GLU A 314 -9.95 32.61 -18.94
CA GLU A 314 -10.89 32.22 -19.99
C GLU A 314 -11.15 30.70 -19.94
N ALA A 315 -12.42 30.32 -19.91
CA ALA A 315 -12.80 28.91 -20.05
C ALA A 315 -12.23 28.36 -21.37
N PRO A 316 -11.55 27.21 -21.37
CA PRO A 316 -11.07 26.62 -22.61
C PRO A 316 -12.28 26.40 -23.51
N LYS A 317 -12.28 27.03 -24.70
CA LYS A 317 -13.34 26.86 -25.70
C LYS A 317 -13.56 25.36 -25.87
N ALA A 318 -14.75 24.89 -25.46
CA ALA A 318 -15.11 23.50 -25.62
C ALA A 318 -15.01 23.19 -27.11
N ASN A 319 -14.04 22.37 -27.51
CA ASN A 319 -13.97 21.83 -28.85
C ASN A 319 -15.10 20.81 -29.01
N VAL A 320 -16.33 21.32 -29.12
CA VAL A 320 -17.50 20.58 -29.59
C VAL A 320 -17.22 20.23 -31.04
N GLY A 321 -16.73 19.01 -31.26
CA GLY A 321 -16.57 18.46 -32.60
C GLY A 321 -15.15 18.03 -33.01
N LYS A 322 -14.35 17.41 -32.14
CA LYS A 322 -13.36 16.42 -32.61
C LYS A 322 -13.55 15.11 -31.86
N LYS A 323 -14.43 14.28 -32.39
CA LYS A 323 -14.44 12.83 -32.20
C LYS A 323 -12.99 12.37 -32.29
N ARG A 324 -12.44 11.82 -31.21
CA ARG A 324 -11.06 11.31 -31.14
C ARG A 324 -10.82 10.31 -32.27
N LYS A 325 -10.34 10.76 -33.41
CA LYS A 325 -9.60 9.94 -34.36
C LYS A 325 -8.16 9.94 -33.84
N ARG A 326 -7.73 8.81 -33.27
CA ARG A 326 -6.31 8.56 -33.00
C ARG A 326 -5.59 8.68 -34.34
N GLY A 327 -4.67 9.62 -34.47
CA GLY A 327 -3.82 9.74 -35.65
C GLY A 327 -3.39 11.18 -35.93
N ALA A 328 -2.09 11.42 -35.75
CA ALA A 328 -1.29 12.51 -36.32
C ALA A 328 -1.62 13.95 -35.90
N LEU A 329 -0.75 14.47 -35.01
CA LEU A 329 -0.47 15.88 -34.87
C LEU A 329 0.43 16.32 -36.04
N THR A 330 -0.10 17.13 -36.94
CA THR A 330 0.65 18.17 -37.66
C THR A 330 -0.34 19.28 -38.02
N GLU A 331 -0.40 20.33 -37.19
CA GLU A 331 -0.67 21.68 -37.68
C GLU A 331 0.59 22.49 -37.37
N ALA A 332 1.18 22.98 -38.45
CA ALA A 332 2.41 23.73 -38.48
C ALA A 332 2.17 25.13 -37.91
N SER A 333 2.95 25.49 -36.89
CA SER A 333 3.40 26.87 -36.69
C SER A 333 4.82 26.95 -37.24
N GLU A 334 5.10 28.07 -37.90
CA GLU A 334 6.20 28.27 -38.81
C GLU A 334 7.55 28.39 -38.09
N ASN A 335 8.59 27.85 -38.73
CA ASN A 335 10.02 28.06 -38.48
C ASN A 335 10.57 27.77 -37.07
N GLU A 336 10.87 26.49 -36.81
CA GLU A 336 12.07 26.14 -36.06
C GLU A 336 12.82 25.00 -36.77
N VAL A 337 14.07 25.30 -37.14
CA VAL A 337 15.04 24.37 -37.72
C VAL A 337 15.47 23.40 -36.62
N LEU A 338 15.13 22.11 -36.76
CA LEU A 338 15.56 21.06 -35.83
C LEU A 338 16.88 20.44 -36.31
N GLU A 339 17.99 20.87 -35.73
CA GLU A 339 19.29 20.19 -35.83
C GLU A 339 19.30 18.97 -34.89
N VAL A 340 19.48 17.76 -35.44
CA VAL A 340 19.63 16.55 -34.64
C VAL A 340 21.03 15.96 -34.86
N PRO A 341 21.85 15.80 -33.81
CA PRO A 341 23.14 15.11 -33.89
C PRO A 341 22.96 13.63 -34.24
N GLY A 342 23.63 13.18 -35.32
CA GLY A 342 23.73 11.76 -35.66
C GLY A 342 24.82 11.05 -34.85
N PRO A 343 24.84 9.70 -34.80
CA PRO A 343 25.71 8.91 -33.93
C PRO A 343 27.23 9.02 -34.18
N ASP A 344 27.65 9.71 -35.26
CA ASP A 344 29.05 9.96 -35.62
C ASP A 344 29.42 11.47 -35.61
N GLY A 345 28.64 12.33 -34.95
CA GLY A 345 29.05 13.71 -34.63
C GLY A 345 29.05 14.73 -35.78
N LYS A 346 28.34 14.50 -36.90
CA LYS A 346 28.11 15.52 -37.96
C LYS A 346 26.62 15.74 -38.25
N MET A 347 26.23 17.00 -38.49
CA MET A 347 24.85 17.47 -38.71
C MET A 347 24.39 17.28 -40.17
N ARG A 348 23.10 16.95 -40.40
CA ARG A 348 22.48 16.85 -41.74
C ARG A 348 21.10 17.52 -41.74
N THR A 349 20.78 18.24 -42.83
CA THR A 349 19.49 18.90 -43.10
C THR A 349 18.73 18.19 -44.23
N LEU A 350 17.40 18.05 -44.11
CA LEU A 350 16.54 17.41 -45.12
C LEU A 350 15.15 18.05 -45.17
N GLU A 351 14.73 18.49 -46.36
CA GLU A 351 13.38 19.00 -46.69
C GLU A 351 12.54 17.93 -47.42
N LYS A 352 11.19 17.98 -47.35
CA LYS A 352 10.28 17.06 -48.06
C LYS A 352 9.27 17.78 -48.98
N PRO A 353 8.96 17.24 -50.19
CA PRO A 353 8.02 17.82 -51.13
C PRO A 353 6.56 17.35 -50.96
N ALA A 354 5.61 18.14 -51.48
CA ALA A 354 4.16 18.01 -51.36
C ALA A 354 3.48 17.07 -52.39
N SER A 355 2.38 16.41 -52.00
CA SER A 355 1.58 15.46 -52.79
C SER A 355 0.37 16.10 -53.50
N LYS A 356 0.15 15.77 -54.80
CA LYS A 356 -1.11 16.03 -55.55
C LYS A 356 -2.03 14.78 -55.57
N LYS A 357 -3.34 15.02 -55.47
CA LYS A 357 -4.45 14.04 -55.55
C LYS A 357 -4.74 13.59 -57.00
N LYS A 358 -5.16 12.34 -57.21
CA LYS A 358 -6.18 11.96 -58.20
C LYS A 358 -6.80 10.58 -57.88
N SER A 359 -8.14 10.53 -57.88
CA SER A 359 -8.97 9.32 -57.90
C SER A 359 -9.29 8.94 -59.36
N LEU A 360 -9.46 7.64 -59.64
CA LEU A 360 -10.46 7.03 -60.55
C LEU A 360 -10.21 5.50 -60.66
N GLU A 361 -11.28 4.74 -60.45
CA GLU A 361 -11.54 3.32 -60.81
C GLU A 361 -11.43 3.12 -62.35
N LEU A 362 -11.21 1.97 -63.01
CA LEU A 362 -11.47 0.53 -62.84
C LEU A 362 -10.50 -0.29 -63.75
N ASP A 363 -10.40 -1.59 -63.44
CA ASP A 363 -10.30 -2.75 -64.37
C ASP A 363 -8.97 -3.42 -64.82
N VAL A 364 -9.01 -4.76 -64.72
CA VAL A 364 -8.24 -5.83 -65.41
C VAL A 364 -6.81 -6.18 -64.90
N ALA A 365 -6.73 -7.29 -64.16
CA ALA A 365 -5.55 -8.18 -64.05
C ALA A 365 -5.20 -8.80 -65.43
N PRO A 366 -3.98 -9.32 -65.75
CA PRO A 366 -3.07 -10.05 -64.85
C PRO A 366 -1.54 -9.93 -65.12
N LYS A 367 -0.68 -10.20 -64.12
CA LYS A 367 0.56 -11.02 -64.25
C LYS A 367 1.40 -11.13 -62.95
N LYS A 368 1.62 -12.39 -62.57
CA LYS A 368 2.85 -13.06 -62.08
C LYS A 368 4.00 -12.25 -61.43
N LYS A 369 4.36 -12.81 -60.25
CA LYS A 369 5.69 -13.19 -59.70
C LYS A 369 6.40 -12.25 -58.69
N ARG A 370 6.25 -12.68 -57.43
CA ARG A 370 7.30 -13.03 -56.43
C ARG A 370 8.11 -11.89 -55.79
N LYS A 371 7.80 -11.58 -54.51
CA LYS A 371 8.59 -12.00 -53.33
C LYS A 371 7.88 -11.51 -52.03
N SER A 372 7.07 -12.37 -51.43
CA SER A 372 6.39 -12.15 -50.14
C SER A 372 6.22 -13.52 -49.47
N GLU A 373 7.15 -13.91 -48.61
CA GLU A 373 7.14 -15.25 -47.96
C GLU A 373 7.47 -15.22 -46.45
N GLU A 374 7.58 -14.06 -45.78
CA GLU A 374 7.94 -14.03 -44.33
C GLU A 374 6.86 -13.49 -43.39
N VAL A 375 5.69 -13.06 -43.89
CA VAL A 375 4.66 -12.40 -43.04
C VAL A 375 3.41 -13.25 -42.81
N ASP A 376 3.15 -14.27 -43.63
CA ASP A 376 1.95 -15.11 -43.51
C ASP A 376 2.09 -16.28 -42.50
N GLU A 377 3.31 -16.80 -42.28
CA GLU A 377 3.52 -17.92 -41.33
C GLU A 377 3.26 -17.53 -39.86
N GLU A 378 3.55 -16.27 -39.47
CA GLU A 378 3.36 -15.82 -38.09
C GLU A 378 1.88 -15.59 -37.73
N ALA A 379 1.04 -15.33 -38.73
CA ALA A 379 -0.41 -15.18 -38.57
C ALA A 379 -1.10 -16.54 -38.45
N GLU A 380 -0.70 -17.53 -39.27
CA GLU A 380 -1.25 -18.88 -39.23
C GLU A 380 -0.86 -19.64 -37.95
N ALA A 381 0.38 -19.47 -37.45
CA ALA A 381 0.84 -20.06 -36.20
C ALA A 381 0.02 -19.58 -34.97
N LYS A 382 -0.39 -18.30 -34.93
CA LYS A 382 -1.19 -17.74 -33.84
C LYS A 382 -2.66 -18.19 -33.88
N VAL A 383 -3.18 -18.53 -35.06
CA VAL A 383 -4.53 -19.08 -35.23
C VAL A 383 -4.55 -20.57 -34.82
N ALA A 384 -3.53 -21.34 -35.19
CA ALA A 384 -3.36 -22.73 -34.76
C ALA A 384 -3.19 -22.86 -33.24
N GLU A 385 -2.37 -22.02 -32.61
CA GLU A 385 -2.15 -22.04 -31.15
C GLU A 385 -3.43 -21.71 -30.35
N LYS A 386 -4.29 -20.82 -30.89
CA LYS A 386 -5.59 -20.50 -30.29
C LYS A 386 -6.59 -21.65 -30.45
N ALA A 387 -6.58 -22.35 -31.58
CA ALA A 387 -7.44 -23.52 -31.80
C ALA A 387 -7.06 -24.68 -30.87
N GLU A 388 -5.77 -24.94 -30.70
CA GLU A 388 -5.26 -26.00 -29.82
C GLU A 388 -5.57 -25.71 -28.33
N LYS A 389 -5.40 -24.46 -27.89
CA LYS A 389 -5.78 -24.04 -26.53
C LYS A 389 -7.28 -24.15 -26.27
N LYS A 390 -8.13 -23.93 -27.29
CA LYS A 390 -9.58 -24.07 -27.17
C LYS A 390 -9.97 -25.56 -27.08
N ALA A 391 -9.40 -26.41 -27.93
CA ALA A 391 -9.60 -27.86 -27.90
C ALA A 391 -9.14 -28.49 -26.57
N ARG A 392 -7.99 -28.05 -26.04
CA ARG A 392 -7.48 -28.52 -24.74
C ARG A 392 -8.37 -28.10 -23.57
N LYS A 393 -9.02 -26.93 -23.66
CA LYS A 393 -9.95 -26.43 -22.64
C LYS A 393 -11.30 -27.18 -22.69
N GLU A 394 -11.77 -27.55 -23.88
CA GLU A 394 -12.96 -28.40 -24.04
C GLU A 394 -12.71 -29.85 -23.58
N ALA A 395 -11.53 -30.42 -23.87
CA ALA A 395 -11.16 -31.74 -23.38
C ALA A 395 -11.04 -31.81 -21.84
N LEU A 396 -10.47 -30.77 -21.21
CA LEU A 396 -10.42 -30.66 -19.74
C LEU A 396 -11.81 -30.48 -19.11
N LYS A 397 -12.75 -29.87 -19.84
CA LYS A 397 -14.13 -29.73 -19.38
C LYS A 397 -14.87 -31.07 -19.48
N ALA A 398 -14.71 -31.80 -20.59
CA ALA A 398 -15.25 -33.15 -20.77
C ALA A 398 -14.69 -34.17 -19.76
N GLN A 399 -13.39 -34.08 -19.42
CA GLN A 399 -12.80 -34.90 -18.35
C GLN A 399 -13.38 -34.53 -16.97
N LYS A 400 -13.67 -33.26 -16.71
CA LYS A 400 -14.24 -32.81 -15.44
C LYS A 400 -15.74 -33.16 -15.31
N ASP A 401 -16.45 -33.20 -16.42
CA ASP A 401 -17.87 -33.58 -16.47
C ASP A 401 -18.04 -35.11 -16.36
N SER A 402 -17.15 -35.91 -16.96
CA SER A 402 -17.11 -37.37 -16.74
C SER A 402 -16.73 -37.76 -15.30
N LEU A 403 -15.71 -37.11 -14.72
CA LEU A 403 -15.37 -37.25 -13.30
C LEU A 403 -16.50 -36.80 -12.33
N ARG A 404 -17.47 -36.02 -12.79
CA ARG A 404 -18.66 -35.63 -12.02
C ARG A 404 -19.80 -36.65 -12.15
N GLU A 405 -19.94 -37.32 -13.29
CA GLU A 405 -20.89 -38.42 -13.47
C GLU A 405 -20.46 -39.69 -12.72
N ASP A 406 -19.16 -39.99 -12.68
CA ASP A 406 -18.62 -41.15 -11.93
C ASP A 406 -18.77 -41.01 -10.40
N VAL A 407 -18.87 -39.77 -9.89
CA VAL A 407 -19.11 -39.49 -8.46
C VAL A 407 -20.61 -39.44 -8.13
N ALA A 408 -21.49 -39.35 -9.14
CA ALA A 408 -22.94 -39.28 -8.95
C ALA A 408 -23.63 -40.66 -8.97
N THR A 409 -22.94 -41.72 -9.43
CA THR A 409 -23.48 -43.09 -9.51
C THR A 409 -23.11 -44.00 -8.33
N GLU A 410 -22.22 -43.59 -7.44
CA GLU A 410 -21.98 -44.29 -6.17
C GLU A 410 -22.41 -43.44 -4.96
N SER A 411 -23.65 -43.63 -4.51
CA SER A 411 -24.03 -43.35 -3.12
C SER A 411 -24.92 -44.46 -2.53
N PRO A 412 -24.86 -44.69 -1.20
CA PRO A 412 -24.84 -46.04 -0.63
C PRO A 412 -26.14 -46.39 0.10
N LYS A 413 -26.65 -47.63 -0.03
CA LYS A 413 -27.63 -48.20 0.93
C LYS A 413 -27.50 -49.71 1.18
N SER A 414 -26.96 -50.01 2.36
CA SER A 414 -27.47 -50.96 3.37
C SER A 414 -27.38 -52.49 3.12
N LYS A 415 -26.64 -53.23 3.97
CA LYS A 415 -27.14 -53.94 5.18
C LYS A 415 -26.19 -55.08 5.63
N ARG A 416 -26.04 -55.18 6.97
CA ARG A 416 -25.86 -56.38 7.82
C ARG A 416 -24.49 -57.11 7.89
N LYS A 417 -23.81 -56.86 9.02
CA LYS A 417 -23.47 -57.78 10.13
C LYS A 417 -22.95 -59.19 9.77
N ALA A 418 -21.66 -59.47 10.01
CA ALA A 418 -21.13 -60.41 11.03
C ALA A 418 -19.74 -61.00 10.69
N THR A 419 -18.93 -61.25 11.74
CA THR A 419 -17.72 -62.13 11.84
C THR A 419 -16.42 -61.60 11.19
N ALA A 420 -15.19 -61.74 11.71
CA ALA A 420 -14.58 -62.27 12.93
C ALA A 420 -13.14 -61.71 13.03
N ASP A 421 -12.50 -61.96 14.18
CA ASP A 421 -11.16 -61.61 14.71
C ASP A 421 -9.90 -61.58 13.77
N PRO A 422 -8.77 -61.01 14.24
CA PRO A 422 -7.64 -60.52 13.43
C PRO A 422 -6.58 -61.59 13.14
N PRO A 423 -5.55 -61.24 12.33
CA PRO A 423 -4.20 -61.40 12.87
C PRO A 423 -3.24 -60.24 12.56
N ALA A 424 -2.33 -60.04 13.52
CA ALA A 424 -1.16 -59.17 13.45
C ALA A 424 0.03 -59.88 12.70
N PRO A 425 1.28 -59.39 12.73
CA PRO A 425 1.95 -58.84 11.55
C PRO A 425 3.19 -59.66 11.10
N ALA A 426 3.47 -59.73 9.80
CA ALA A 426 4.69 -60.36 9.29
C ALA A 426 5.84 -59.34 9.16
N LYS A 427 6.75 -59.41 10.15
CA LYS A 427 8.09 -58.82 10.16
C LYS A 427 8.97 -59.41 9.03
N LYS A 428 9.77 -58.57 8.38
CA LYS A 428 10.96 -59.00 7.61
C LYS A 428 12.02 -59.52 8.59
N ALA A 429 12.36 -60.81 8.49
CA ALA A 429 13.50 -61.42 9.16
C ALA A 429 14.78 -61.24 8.31
N GLY A 430 15.89 -60.99 8.98
CA GLY A 430 17.22 -60.87 8.38
C GLY A 430 17.90 -62.21 8.11
N LYS A 431 19.07 -62.13 7.47
CA LYS A 431 20.04 -63.24 7.41
C LYS A 431 21.45 -62.71 7.71
N LYS A 432 21.99 -63.10 8.87
CA LYS A 432 23.42 -63.27 9.13
C LYS A 432 23.61 -64.75 9.48
N ALA A 433 24.64 -65.41 8.94
CA ALA A 433 25.68 -66.11 9.71
C ALA A 433 26.52 -67.10 8.86
N LYS A 434 27.85 -66.87 8.92
CA LYS A 434 29.00 -67.80 9.06
C LYS A 434 28.97 -69.22 8.46
N THR A 435 30.09 -69.57 7.81
CA THR A 435 30.91 -70.77 8.15
C THR A 435 32.39 -70.53 7.85
N LYS A 436 33.26 -71.09 8.72
CA LYS A 436 34.71 -71.22 8.63
C LYS A 436 35.14 -72.12 7.44
N ALA A 437 36.28 -71.79 6.83
CA ALA A 437 37.41 -72.69 6.58
C ALA A 437 38.65 -71.81 6.41
#